data_AF-A0A953DU34-F1
#
_entry.id   AF-A0A953DU34-F1
#
_cell.length_a   1.000
_cell.length_b   1.000
_cell.length_c   1.000
_cell.angle_alpha   90.00
_cell.angle_beta   90.00
_cell.angle_gamma   90.00
#
_symmetry.space_group_name_H-M   'P 1'
#
loop_
_entity.id
_entity.type
_entity.pdbx_description
1 polymer ?
#
loop_
_entity_poly.entity_id
_entity_poly.type
_entity_poly.pdbx_seq_one_letter_code
_entity_poly.pdbx_strand_id
1 'polypeptide(L)'
;MTDIEQRVASHYSRPGIEATIVDALRGAGKDPDRLDPNDLAGADEFHLGWRAATIELARDLGLRTGEHVLDVGAGLGGPARYF
;
A
#
# COMPACT_ATOMS: atom_id res chain seq x y z
N MET A 1 23.76 -13.55 1.86
CA MET A 1 22.64 -13.53 0.89
C MET A 1 23.07 -14.39 -0.28
N THR A 2 22.31 -15.43 -0.59
CA THR A 2 22.48 -16.28 -1.77
C THR A 2 22.24 -15.47 -3.04
N ASP A 3 22.70 -16.00 -4.18
CA ASP A 3 22.49 -15.42 -5.51
C ASP A 3 20.99 -15.17 -5.81
N ILE A 4 20.11 -16.06 -5.37
CA ILE A 4 18.66 -15.94 -5.58
C ILE A 4 18.10 -14.72 -4.85
N GLU A 5 18.45 -14.53 -3.58
CA GLU A 5 17.95 -13.39 -2.81
C GLU A 5 18.47 -12.06 -3.36
N GLN A 6 19.70 -12.01 -3.88
CA GLN A 6 20.22 -10.81 -4.55
C GLN A 6 19.45 -10.49 -5.82
N ARG A 7 19.15 -11.50 -6.64
CA ARG A 7 18.35 -11.33 -7.87
C ARG A 7 16.92 -10.88 -7.56
N VAL A 8 16.29 -11.45 -6.55
CA VAL A 8 14.95 -11.03 -6.07
C VAL A 8 15.00 -9.58 -5.60
N ALA A 9 15.95 -9.23 -4.72
CA ALA A 9 16.10 -7.87 -4.23
C ALA A 9 16.33 -6.87 -5.39
N SER A 10 17.18 -7.20 -6.35
CA SER A 10 17.43 -6.36 -7.52
C SER A 10 16.19 -6.19 -8.42
N HIS A 11 15.34 -7.21 -8.55
CA HIS A 11 14.11 -7.12 -9.33
C HIS A 11 13.07 -6.19 -8.69
N TYR A 12 12.92 -6.27 -7.36
CA TYR A 12 11.94 -5.47 -6.62
C TYR A 12 12.47 -4.10 -6.17
N SER A 13 13.78 -3.88 -6.19
CA SER A 13 14.38 -2.58 -5.88
C SER A 13 14.15 -1.59 -7.01
N ARG A 14 13.45 -0.50 -6.72
CA ARG A 14 13.36 0.67 -7.58
C ARG A 14 13.98 1.88 -6.87
N PRO A 15 15.15 2.37 -7.33
CA PRO A 15 15.71 3.61 -6.82
C PRO A 15 14.73 4.78 -7.00
N GLY A 16 14.61 5.64 -6.00
CA GLY A 16 13.81 6.88 -6.10
C GLY A 16 12.29 6.69 -6.11
N ILE A 17 11.78 5.52 -5.67
CA ILE A 17 10.33 5.26 -5.66
C ILE A 17 9.54 6.25 -4.79
N GLU A 18 10.11 6.67 -3.65
CA GLU A 18 9.50 7.67 -2.77
C GLU A 18 9.29 9.00 -3.50
N ALA A 19 10.34 9.56 -4.10
CA ALA A 19 10.26 10.80 -4.86
C ALA A 19 9.26 10.68 -6.03
N THR A 20 9.23 9.53 -6.70
CA THR A 20 8.28 9.24 -7.78
C THR A 20 6.83 9.32 -7.29
N ILE A 21 6.53 8.74 -6.12
CA ILE A 21 5.19 8.78 -5.53
C ILE A 21 4.83 10.22 -5.10
N VAL A 22 5.75 10.92 -4.42
CA VAL A 22 5.52 12.29 -3.96
C VAL A 22 5.28 13.26 -5.13
N ASP A 23 6.03 13.14 -6.21
CA ASP A 23 5.85 13.99 -7.39
C ASP A 23 4.54 13.66 -8.14
N ALA A 24 4.13 12.39 -8.17
CA ALA A 24 2.82 12.01 -8.72
C ALA A 24 1.66 12.60 -7.91
N LEU A 25 1.77 12.60 -6.57
CA LEU A 25 0.79 13.23 -5.68
C LEU A 25 0.70 14.74 -5.91
N ARG A 26 1.85 15.43 -5.98
CA ARG A 26 1.90 16.85 -6.33
C ARG A 26 1.29 17.13 -7.70
N GLY A 27 1.60 16.30 -8.69
CA GLY A 27 1.04 16.38 -10.04
C GLY A 27 -0.49 16.19 -10.08
N ALA A 28 -1.03 15.41 -9.14
CA ALA A 28 -2.47 15.25 -8.92
C ALA A 28 -3.11 16.38 -8.09
N GLY A 29 -2.36 17.43 -7.76
CA GLY A 29 -2.82 18.57 -6.97
C GLY A 29 -2.95 18.27 -5.47
N LYS A 30 -2.32 17.20 -4.98
CA LYS A 30 -2.29 16.86 -3.56
C LYS A 30 -1.11 17.54 -2.86
N ASP A 31 -1.31 17.85 -1.60
CA ASP A 31 -0.27 18.33 -0.70
C ASP A 31 0.31 17.12 0.08
N PRO A 32 1.57 16.73 -0.15
CA PRO A 32 2.19 15.60 0.55
C PRO A 32 2.22 15.72 2.08
N ASP A 33 2.16 16.95 2.61
CA ASP A 33 2.13 17.20 4.06
C ASP A 33 0.70 17.09 4.64
N ARG A 34 -0.31 16.90 3.79
CA ARG A 34 -1.75 16.89 4.15
C ARG A 34 -2.55 15.86 3.35
N LEU A 35 -2.06 14.63 3.32
CA LEU A 35 -2.70 13.52 2.60
C LEU A 35 -3.81 12.86 3.41
N ASP A 36 -4.90 12.49 2.73
CA ASP A 36 -5.82 11.47 3.20
C ASP A 36 -5.27 10.08 2.82
N PRO A 37 -5.46 9.01 3.63
CA PRO A 37 -5.02 7.67 3.25
C PRO A 37 -5.51 7.21 1.86
N ASN A 38 -6.71 7.64 1.44
CA ASN A 38 -7.24 7.33 0.11
C ASN A 38 -6.43 7.96 -1.03
N ASP A 39 -5.68 9.04 -0.78
CA ASP A 39 -4.82 9.67 -1.79
C ASP A 39 -3.63 8.76 -2.16
N LEU A 40 -3.25 7.84 -1.27
CA LEU A 40 -2.16 6.89 -1.47
C LEU A 40 -2.60 5.57 -2.12
N ALA A 41 -3.91 5.29 -2.17
CA ALA A 41 -4.49 4.02 -2.63
C ALA A 41 -3.94 3.52 -3.98
N GLY A 42 -3.64 4.44 -4.90
CA GLY A 42 -3.07 4.09 -6.21
C GLY A 42 -1.63 3.56 -6.16
N ALA A 43 -0.91 3.80 -5.06
CA ALA A 43 0.47 3.39 -4.84
C ALA A 43 0.61 2.28 -3.78
N ASP A 44 -0.17 2.33 -2.70
CA ASP A 44 -0.06 1.41 -1.56
C ASP A 44 -1.07 0.24 -1.58
N GLU A 45 -2.01 0.23 -2.53
CA GLU A 45 -2.91 -0.89 -2.82
C GLU A 45 -2.75 -1.37 -4.28
N PHE A 46 -1.49 -1.40 -4.74
CA PHE A 46 -1.07 -1.96 -6.03
C PHE A 46 -1.09 -3.49 -6.01
N HIS A 47 -2.26 -4.09 -5.75
CA HIS A 47 -2.51 -5.52 -5.87
C HIS A 47 -3.69 -5.77 -6.81
N LEU A 48 -3.90 -7.03 -7.18
CA LEU A 48 -5.04 -7.41 -8.01
C LEU A 48 -6.35 -6.94 -7.34
N GLY A 49 -7.19 -6.26 -8.11
CA GLY A 49 -8.47 -5.72 -7.62
C GLY A 49 -8.37 -4.36 -6.92
N TRP A 50 -7.16 -3.85 -6.66
CA TRP A 50 -6.92 -2.53 -6.05
C TRP A 50 -7.69 -2.34 -4.73
N ARG A 51 -7.84 -1.08 -4.30
CA ARG A 51 -8.60 -0.73 -3.08
C ARG A 51 -10.03 -1.27 -3.04
N ALA A 52 -10.68 -1.47 -4.18
CA ALA A 52 -12.02 -2.04 -4.24
C ALA A 52 -12.07 -3.46 -3.64
N ALA A 53 -11.06 -4.29 -3.91
CA ALA A 53 -10.98 -5.63 -3.34
C ALA A 53 -10.78 -5.61 -1.82
N THR A 54 -10.01 -4.65 -1.29
CA THR A 54 -9.85 -4.46 0.17
C THR A 54 -11.18 -4.10 0.82
N ILE A 55 -11.95 -3.18 0.22
CA ILE A 55 -13.28 -2.77 0.70
C ILE A 55 -14.24 -3.97 0.73
N GLU A 56 -14.25 -4.77 -0.34
CA GLU A 56 -15.09 -5.97 -0.44
C GLU A 56 -14.71 -7.01 0.61
N LEU A 57 -13.41 -7.32 0.74
CA LEU A 57 -12.91 -8.25 1.75
C LEU A 57 -13.27 -7.79 3.17
N ALA A 58 -13.13 -6.50 3.46
CA ALA A 58 -13.44 -5.99 4.78
C ALA A 58 -14.92 -6.07 5.13
N ARG A 59 -15.79 -5.89 4.15
CA ARG A 59 -17.24 -6.11 4.32
C ARG A 59 -17.53 -7.57 4.66
N ASP A 60 -16.86 -8.50 4.00
CA ASP A 60 -17.08 -9.94 4.16
C ASP A 60 -16.47 -10.48 5.47
N LEU A 61 -15.36 -9.92 5.93
CA LEU A 61 -14.71 -10.33 7.18
C LEU A 61 -15.56 -10.03 8.42
N GLY A 62 -16.43 -9.01 8.36
CA GLY A 62 -17.36 -8.70 9.45
C GLY A 62 -16.69 -8.39 10.79
N LEU A 63 -15.49 -7.78 10.75
CA LEU A 63 -14.68 -7.49 11.93
C LEU A 63 -15.43 -6.60 12.92
N ARG A 64 -15.18 -6.84 14.20
CA ARG A 64 -15.85 -6.14 15.32
C ARG A 64 -14.85 -5.33 16.14
N THR A 65 -15.34 -4.25 16.74
CA THR A 65 -14.55 -3.43 17.66
C THR A 65 -13.92 -4.29 18.76
N GLY A 66 -12.61 -4.13 18.95
CA GLY A 66 -11.83 -4.86 19.96
C GLY A 66 -11.19 -6.15 19.46
N GLU A 67 -11.42 -6.55 18.21
CA GLU A 67 -10.67 -7.64 17.58
C GLU A 67 -9.26 -7.18 17.17
N HIS A 68 -8.30 -8.09 17.23
CA HIS A 68 -6.92 -7.85 16.82
C HIS A 68 -6.69 -8.44 15.43
N VAL A 69 -6.20 -7.63 14.50
CA VAL A 69 -5.98 -8.00 13.09
C VAL A 69 -4.48 -7.97 12.78
N LEU A 70 -4.01 -8.93 11.99
CA LEU A 70 -2.64 -8.98 11.48
C LEU A 70 -2.67 -8.97 9.96
N ASP A 71 -2.07 -7.94 9.36
CA ASP A 71 -1.80 -7.86 7.93
C ASP A 71 -0.38 -8.37 7.64
N VAL A 72 -0.27 -9.56 7.04
CA VAL A 72 1.01 -10.20 6.71
C VAL A 72 1.40 -9.84 5.28
N GLY A 73 2.52 -9.15 5.13
CA GLY A 73 2.94 -8.63 3.83
C GLY A 73 2.32 -7.27 3.50
N ALA A 74 1.97 -6.48 4.52
CA ALA A 74 1.27 -5.20 4.42
C ALA A 74 1.94 -4.14 3.52
N GLY A 75 3.20 -4.31 3.13
CA GLY A 75 3.93 -3.33 2.30
C GLY A 75 3.95 -1.94 2.96
N LEU A 76 3.40 -0.94 2.27
CA LEU A 76 3.25 0.44 2.77
C LEU A 76 2.06 0.62 3.73
N GLY A 77 1.29 -0.43 3.98
CA GLY A 77 0.16 -0.45 4.92
C GLY A 77 -1.17 0.04 4.35
N GLY A 78 -1.37 -0.01 3.03
CA GLY A 78 -2.62 0.42 2.39
C GLY A 78 -3.85 -0.32 2.97
N PRO A 79 -3.90 -1.66 2.88
CA PRO A 79 -4.99 -2.43 3.49
C PRO A 79 -5.06 -2.28 5.01
N ALA A 80 -3.92 -2.36 5.71
CA ALA A 80 -3.87 -2.17 7.16
C ALA A 80 -4.44 -0.83 7.66
N ARG A 81 -4.37 0.26 6.86
CA ARG A 81 -5.00 1.56 7.20
C ARG A 81 -6.51 1.59 6.96
N TYR A 82 -7.05 0.64 6.21
CA TYR A 82 -8.48 0.52 5.99
C TYR A 82 -9.20 -0.14 7.18
N PHE A 83 -8.59 -1.18 7.76
CA PHE A 83 -9.11 -1.98 8.87
C PHE A 83 -8.93 -1.29 10.23
#